data_AF-A0AAX0KW45-F1
#
_entry.id   AF-A0AAX0KW45-F1
#
_cell.length_a   1.000
_cell.length_b   1.000
_cell.length_c   1.000
_cell.angle_alpha   90.00
_cell.angle_beta   90.00
_cell.angle_gamma   90.00
#
_symmetry.space_group_name_H-M   'P 1'
#
loop_
_entity.id
_entity.type
_entity.pdbx_description
1 polymer ?
#
loop_
_entity_poly.entity_id
_entity_poly.type
_entity_poly.pdbx_seq_one_letter_code
_entity_poly.pdbx_strand_id
1 'polypeptide(L)'
;MMRAVIISGCALALGGCMGTPGGNEASKGPRRLAAVEGYTAAYDANGALVVMRQAAPFGNDEGAEAKRAANAICGGAVASSINDTYRDGAWVFPMGCGHAA
;
A
#
# COMPACT_ATOMS: atom_id res chain seq x y z
N MET A 1 -3.97 -47.07 43.62
CA MET A 1 -2.96 -46.99 42.52
C MET A 1 -3.17 -45.68 41.81
N MET A 2 -2.09 -44.95 41.54
CA MET A 2 -2.04 -43.50 41.37
C MET A 2 -1.75 -43.12 39.92
N ARG A 3 -2.35 -42.00 39.47
CA ARG A 3 -1.97 -41.11 38.33
C ARG A 3 -2.35 -41.53 36.91
N ALA A 4 -3.06 -40.65 36.21
CA ALA A 4 -2.47 -39.84 35.13
C ALA A 4 -3.44 -38.72 34.72
N VAL A 5 -3.09 -37.48 35.06
CA VAL A 5 -3.68 -36.26 34.50
C VAL A 5 -2.98 -36.02 33.16
N ILE A 6 -3.73 -36.10 32.05
CA ILE A 6 -3.22 -35.71 30.73
C ILE A 6 -3.73 -34.29 30.46
N ILE A 7 -2.90 -33.32 30.84
CA ILE A 7 -2.97 -31.96 30.31
C ILE A 7 -2.39 -32.04 28.90
N SER A 8 -3.25 -32.25 27.90
CA SER A 8 -2.86 -32.08 26.51
C SER A 8 -3.23 -30.65 26.10
N GLY A 9 -2.29 -29.73 26.34
CA GLY A 9 -2.33 -28.40 25.78
C GLY A 9 -2.10 -28.49 24.27
N CYS A 10 -3.18 -28.56 23.50
CA CYS A 10 -3.13 -28.25 22.08
C CYS A 10 -2.99 -26.74 21.94
N ALA A 11 -1.77 -26.31 21.64
CA ALA A 11 -1.42 -24.97 21.24
C ALA A 11 -2.42 -24.44 20.20
N LEU A 12 -3.07 -23.33 20.54
CA LEU A 12 -3.80 -22.49 19.59
C LEU A 12 -2.79 -22.03 18.54
N ALA A 13 -2.78 -22.71 17.39
CA ALA A 13 -2.09 -22.26 16.21
C ALA A 13 -2.65 -20.88 15.86
N LEU A 14 -1.82 -19.85 16.04
CA LEU A 14 -1.99 -18.54 15.44
C LEU A 14 -2.05 -18.78 13.93
N GLY A 15 -3.27 -18.93 13.41
CA GLY A 15 -3.55 -18.93 11.98
C GLY A 15 -3.09 -17.59 11.43
N GLY A 16 -1.86 -17.58 10.92
CA GLY A 16 -1.32 -16.43 10.21
C GLY A 16 -2.29 -16.06 9.11
N CYS A 17 -2.67 -14.78 9.07
CA CYS A 17 -3.35 -14.18 7.94
C CYS A 17 -2.48 -14.40 6.70
N MET A 18 -2.74 -15.47 5.95
CA MET A 18 -2.35 -15.54 4.55
C MET A 18 -3.25 -14.55 3.80
N GLY A 19 -2.94 -13.27 3.96
CA GLY A 19 -3.39 -12.24 3.04
C GLY A 19 -2.79 -12.61 1.69
N THR A 20 -3.62 -13.22 0.84
CA THR A 20 -3.35 -13.24 -0.60
C THR A 20 -3.13 -11.78 -0.99
N PRO A 21 -1.99 -11.39 -1.58
CA PRO A 21 -1.86 -10.06 -2.14
C PRO A 21 -2.86 -10.00 -3.29
N GLY A 22 -4.07 -9.50 -3.03
CA GLY A 22 -4.96 -9.05 -4.08
C GLY A 22 -4.15 -8.06 -4.90
N GLY A 23 -4.07 -8.29 -6.22
CA GLY A 23 -3.22 -7.51 -7.11
C GLY A 23 -3.44 -6.02 -6.88
N ASN A 24 -2.43 -5.36 -6.31
CA ASN A 24 -2.48 -3.94 -6.01
C ASN A 24 -2.56 -3.15 -7.33
N GLU A 25 -3.37 -2.09 -7.39
CA GLU A 25 -3.45 -1.14 -8.53
C GLU A 25 -2.06 -0.64 -8.94
N ALA A 26 -1.16 -0.41 -7.97
CA ALA A 26 0.23 -0.09 -8.25
C ALA A 26 0.97 -1.21 -9.01
N SER A 27 0.59 -2.49 -8.91
CA SER A 27 1.20 -3.54 -9.74
C SER A 27 0.65 -3.60 -11.17
N LYS A 28 -0.47 -2.92 -11.46
CA LYS A 28 -1.07 -2.89 -12.81
C LYS A 28 -0.41 -1.85 -13.71
N GLY A 29 0.33 -0.90 -13.15
CA GLY A 29 1.01 0.15 -13.90
C GLY A 29 2.19 -0.38 -14.73
N PRO A 30 2.43 0.16 -15.95
CA PRO A 30 3.55 -0.25 -16.80
C PRO A 30 4.94 0.05 -16.21
N ARG A 31 5.05 0.99 -15.26
CA ARG A 31 6.32 1.33 -14.62
C ARG A 31 6.19 1.30 -13.10
N ARG A 32 6.70 0.24 -12.49
CA ARG A 32 6.77 0.10 -11.02
C ARG A 32 7.91 0.94 -10.44
N LEU A 33 7.64 1.57 -9.30
CA LEU A 33 8.63 2.29 -8.50
C LEU A 33 9.08 1.43 -7.34
N ALA A 34 10.24 1.77 -6.77
CA ALA A 34 10.72 1.12 -5.56
C ALA A 34 9.69 1.29 -4.44
N ALA A 35 9.39 0.19 -3.75
CA ALA A 35 8.55 0.24 -2.56
C ALA A 35 9.28 1.03 -1.47
N VAL A 36 8.58 1.97 -0.85
CA VAL A 36 8.99 2.63 0.39
C VAL A 36 8.26 1.91 1.51
N GLU A 37 8.88 1.73 2.66
CA GLU A 37 8.35 0.94 3.79
C GLU A 37 6.82 1.09 3.98
N GLY A 38 6.07 0.00 3.75
CA GLY A 38 4.61 -0.02 3.89
C GLY A 38 3.81 0.50 2.69
N TYR A 39 4.45 0.96 1.61
CA TYR A 39 3.82 1.53 0.42
C TYR A 39 4.38 0.98 -0.88
N THR A 40 3.51 0.88 -1.88
CA THR A 40 3.89 0.57 -3.27
C THR A 40 3.35 1.63 -4.19
N ALA A 41 4.05 1.85 -5.30
CA ALA A 41 3.57 2.75 -6.33
C ALA A 41 4.01 2.34 -7.74
N ALA A 42 3.25 2.80 -8.70
CA ALA A 42 3.61 2.75 -10.11
C ALA A 42 3.00 3.91 -10.87
N TYR A 43 3.57 4.16 -12.04
CA TYR A 43 2.92 5.00 -13.03
C TYR A 43 1.89 4.19 -13.80
N ASP A 44 0.71 4.75 -14.00
CA ASP A 44 -0.27 4.24 -14.95
C ASP A 44 0.14 4.56 -16.41
N ALA A 45 -0.71 4.19 -17.38
CA ALA A 45 -0.45 4.46 -18.80
C ALA A 45 -0.43 5.95 -19.17
N ASN A 46 -1.02 6.82 -18.33
CA ASN A 46 -1.11 8.27 -18.55
C ASN A 46 0.00 9.04 -17.81
N GLY A 47 0.86 8.35 -17.06
CA GLY A 47 1.90 8.97 -16.24
C GLY A 47 1.42 9.43 -14.86
N ALA A 48 0.21 9.04 -14.44
CA ALA A 48 -0.27 9.27 -13.10
C ALA A 48 0.45 8.35 -12.11
N LEU A 49 0.86 8.89 -10.97
CA LEU A 49 1.43 8.09 -9.89
C LEU A 49 0.29 7.48 -9.07
N VAL A 50 0.19 6.15 -9.08
CA VAL A 50 -0.76 5.38 -8.28
C VAL A 50 -0.04 4.86 -7.04
N VAL A 51 -0.50 5.25 -5.85
CA VAL A 51 0.10 4.89 -4.57
C VAL A 51 -0.88 4.05 -3.76
N MET A 52 -0.36 2.95 -3.19
CA MET A 52 -1.11 2.06 -2.33
C MET A 52 -0.33 1.73 -1.06
N ARG A 53 -1.06 1.55 0.03
CA ARG A 53 -0.52 1.00 1.28
C ARG A 53 -0.51 -0.53 1.18
N GLN A 54 0.57 -1.16 1.64
CA GLN A 54 0.73 -2.62 1.68
C GLN A 54 -0.14 -3.28 2.76
N ALA A 55 -0.53 -2.51 3.78
CA ALA A 55 -1.42 -2.94 4.85
C ALA A 55 -2.90 -2.78 4.42
N ALA A 56 -3.73 -2.14 5.25
CA ALA A 56 -5.09 -1.77 4.86
C ALA A 56 -5.05 -0.79 3.67
N PRO A 57 -5.87 -0.99 2.61
CA PRO A 57 -5.98 -0.04 1.51
C PRO A 57 -6.34 1.35 2.03
N PHE A 58 -5.99 2.39 1.26
CA PHE A 58 -6.30 3.75 1.67
C PHE A 58 -7.81 3.99 1.76
N GLY A 59 -8.19 4.90 2.65
CA GLY A 59 -9.48 5.57 2.65
C GLY A 59 -9.49 6.80 1.72
N ASN A 60 -10.69 7.25 1.35
CA ASN A 60 -10.88 8.49 0.58
C ASN A 60 -10.55 9.76 1.38
N ASP A 61 -10.48 9.66 2.69
CA ASP A 61 -10.09 10.70 3.65
C ASP A 61 -8.57 10.71 3.91
N GLU A 62 -7.85 9.67 3.48
CA GLU A 62 -6.43 9.48 3.77
C GLU A 62 -5.48 10.14 2.75
N GLY A 63 -5.96 11.13 1.98
CA GLY A 63 -5.16 11.78 0.93
C GLY A 63 -3.90 12.46 1.45
N ALA A 64 -3.94 13.00 2.67
CA ALA A 64 -2.76 13.56 3.30
C ALA A 64 -1.67 12.51 3.57
N GLU A 65 -2.06 11.28 3.95
CA GLU A 65 -1.11 10.20 4.16
C GLU A 65 -0.57 9.66 2.84
N ALA A 66 -1.45 9.42 1.87
CA ALA A 66 -1.03 9.01 0.55
C ALA A 66 -0.06 10.00 -0.10
N LYS A 67 -0.27 11.31 0.10
CA LYS A 67 0.65 12.34 -0.38
C LYS A 67 2.03 12.28 0.31
N ARG A 68 2.08 11.97 1.62
CA ARG A 68 3.36 11.75 2.31
C ARG A 68 4.10 10.55 1.74
N ALA A 69 3.40 9.44 1.50
CA ALA A 69 3.96 8.26 0.86
C ALA A 69 4.45 8.57 -0.57
N ALA A 70 3.64 9.28 -1.36
CA ALA A 70 3.99 9.71 -2.71
C ALA A 70 5.26 10.56 -2.74
N ASN A 71 5.40 11.52 -1.81
CA ASN A 71 6.61 12.33 -1.69
C ASN A 71 7.85 11.46 -1.41
N ALA A 72 7.74 10.52 -0.47
CA ALA A 72 8.83 9.61 -0.15
C ALA A 72 9.23 8.74 -1.37
N ILE A 73 8.23 8.24 -2.10
CA ILE A 73 8.42 7.46 -3.33
C ILE A 73 9.10 8.28 -4.44
N CYS A 74 8.70 9.55 -4.58
CA CYS A 74 9.27 10.46 -5.58
C CYS A 74 10.68 10.95 -5.21
N GLY A 75 11.17 10.68 -3.99
CA GLY A 75 12.41 11.28 -3.48
C GLY A 75 12.33 12.81 -3.37
N GLY A 76 11.13 13.37 -3.29
CA GLY A 76 10.86 14.80 -3.45
C GLY A 76 9.37 15.10 -3.37
N ALA A 77 8.91 16.21 -3.96
CA ALA A 77 7.48 16.52 -3.98
C ALA A 77 6.77 15.72 -5.09
N VAL A 78 5.65 15.06 -4.78
CA VAL A 78 4.68 14.65 -5.79
C VAL A 78 4.03 15.90 -6.40
N ALA A 79 3.73 15.89 -7.70
CA ALA A 79 3.00 16.97 -8.36
C ALA A 79 1.51 16.87 -8.00
N SER A 80 1.19 17.27 -6.78
CA SER A 80 -0.18 17.24 -6.26
C SER A 80 -1.03 18.35 -6.88
N SER A 81 -2.30 18.05 -7.15
CA SER A 81 -3.25 18.92 -7.82
C SER A 81 -4.67 18.76 -7.26
N ILE A 82 -5.60 19.62 -7.70
CA ILE A 82 -7.03 19.44 -7.39
C ILE A 82 -7.64 18.16 -7.98
N ASN A 83 -6.96 17.54 -8.95
CA ASN A 83 -7.39 16.32 -9.60
C ASN A 83 -6.87 15.04 -8.91
N ASP A 84 -6.12 15.18 -7.81
CA ASP A 84 -5.68 14.04 -7.01
C ASP A 84 -6.90 13.32 -6.47
N THR A 85 -6.96 12.00 -6.64
CA THR A 85 -8.20 11.27 -6.42
C THR A 85 -7.96 9.89 -5.83
N TYR A 86 -8.83 9.50 -4.91
CA TYR A 86 -8.91 8.13 -4.42
C TYR A 86 -9.67 7.24 -5.41
N ARG A 87 -9.12 6.06 -5.72
CA ARG A 87 -9.76 5.03 -6.54
C ARG A 87 -9.36 3.64 -6.02
N ASP A 88 -10.37 2.83 -5.68
CA ASP A 88 -10.21 1.40 -5.40
C ASP A 88 -9.08 1.03 -4.42
N GLY A 89 -8.96 1.75 -3.31
CA GLY A 89 -7.94 1.51 -2.28
C GLY A 89 -6.59 2.19 -2.56
N ALA A 90 -6.49 2.93 -3.65
CA ALA A 90 -5.31 3.66 -4.09
C ALA A 90 -5.56 5.16 -4.15
N TRP A 91 -4.49 5.93 -4.02
CA TRP A 91 -4.48 7.36 -4.34
C TRP A 91 -3.74 7.60 -5.63
N VAL A 92 -4.36 8.33 -6.54
CA VAL A 92 -3.86 8.62 -7.87
C VAL A 92 -3.49 10.10 -7.94
N PHE A 93 -2.25 10.38 -8.30
CA PHE A 93 -1.69 11.71 -8.50
C PHE A 93 -1.46 11.90 -10.01
N PRO A 94 -2.38 12.56 -10.75
CA PRO A 94 -2.36 12.59 -12.21
C PRO A 94 -1.10 13.18 -12.83
N MET A 95 -0.47 14.14 -12.15
CA MET A 95 0.74 14.80 -12.64
C MET A 95 2.02 14.03 -12.29
N GLY A 96 1.91 12.90 -11.59
CA GLY A 96 3.04 12.06 -11.22
C GLY A 96 3.96 12.70 -10.18
N CYS A 97 5.24 12.28 -10.18
CA CYS A 97 6.25 12.93 -9.37
C CYS A 97 6.54 14.35 -9.87
N GLY A 98 6.72 15.30 -8.95
CA GLY A 98 7.16 16.64 -9.30
C GLY A 98 8.55 16.57 -9.91
N HIS A 99 8.71 17.22 -11.06
CA HIS A 99 10.04 17.48 -11.59
C HIS A 99 10.75 18.36 -10.56
N ALA A 100 11.82 17.85 -9.96
CA ALA A 100 12.73 18.70 -9.20
C ALA A 100 13.19 19.82 -10.16
N ALA A 101 12.90 21.07 -9.80
CA ALA A 101 13.40 22.23 -10.51
C ALA A 101 14.93 22.29 -10.43
#